data_AF-A0A950XT53-F1
#
_entry.id   AF-A0A950XT53-F1
#
_cell.length_a   1.000
_cell.length_b   1.000
_cell.length_c   1.000
_cell.angle_alpha   90.00
_cell.angle_beta   90.00
_cell.angle_gamma   90.00
#
_symmetry.space_group_name_H-M   'P 1'
#
loop_
_entity.id
_entity.type
_entity.pdbx_description
1 polymer ?
#
loop_
_entity_poly.entity_id
_entity_poly.type
_entity_poly.pdbx_seq_one_letter_code
_entity_poly.pdbx_strand_id
1 'polypeptide(L)'
;MHRHVRDKIESVLAGSLETSSQQHLEQCPECSRELAGMREQAALLRSLRAPAGLEPRVGFYARILERIEAQRPISIWNLFFDSALGRGLAMASMAFALAIGAYLFSTERAEQRIVVSGQVVGQPDWVLSEDVANPGVAPDADAVLVNLVTYREQ
;
A
#
# COMPACT_ATOMS: atom_id res chain seq x y z
N MET A 1 3.86 -18.49 -37.89
CA MET A 1 3.66 -17.46 -38.96
C MET A 1 4.95 -16.83 -39.53
N HIS A 2 5.14 -16.91 -40.84
CA HIS A 2 6.30 -16.33 -41.54
C HIS A 2 6.16 -14.83 -41.84
N ARG A 3 7.30 -14.11 -41.85
CA ARG A 3 7.38 -12.64 -41.99
C ARG A 3 6.63 -12.10 -43.21
N HIS A 4 6.68 -12.80 -44.35
CA HIS A 4 6.03 -12.37 -45.58
C HIS A 4 4.51 -12.20 -45.41
N VAL A 5 3.82 -13.10 -44.70
CA VAL A 5 2.38 -12.97 -44.43
C VAL A 5 2.14 -12.00 -43.29
N ARG A 6 3.01 -12.03 -42.27
CA ARG A 6 2.92 -11.15 -41.08
C ARG A 6 2.86 -9.68 -41.42
N ASP A 7 3.73 -9.23 -42.32
CA ASP A 7 3.83 -7.82 -42.65
C ASP A 7 2.60 -7.33 -43.46
N LYS A 8 1.75 -8.25 -43.96
CA LYS A 8 0.55 -7.97 -44.78
C LYS A 8 -0.74 -8.60 -44.23
N ILE A 9 -0.79 -8.96 -42.95
CA ILE A 9 -1.98 -9.64 -42.39
C ILE A 9 -3.25 -8.83 -42.49
N GLU A 10 -3.17 -7.52 -42.31
CA GLU A 10 -4.34 -6.65 -42.31
C GLU A 10 -4.98 -6.61 -43.69
N SER A 11 -4.16 -6.49 -44.74
CA SER A 11 -4.66 -6.51 -46.13
C SER A 11 -5.23 -7.89 -46.47
N VAL A 12 -4.57 -8.97 -46.06
CA VAL A 12 -5.02 -10.36 -46.29
C VAL A 12 -6.33 -10.66 -45.56
N LEU A 13 -6.50 -10.16 -44.33
CA LEU A 13 -7.74 -10.31 -43.54
C LEU A 13 -8.86 -9.40 -44.04
N ALA A 14 -8.53 -8.23 -44.60
CA ALA A 14 -9.47 -7.33 -45.27
C ALA A 14 -9.92 -7.84 -46.67
N GLY A 15 -9.33 -8.93 -47.17
CA GLY A 15 -9.66 -9.53 -48.47
C GLY A 15 -8.82 -9.01 -49.64
N SER A 16 -7.87 -8.11 -49.39
CA SER A 16 -6.88 -7.64 -50.37
C SER A 16 -5.68 -8.58 -50.39
N LEU A 17 -5.85 -9.72 -51.07
CA LEU A 17 -4.82 -10.72 -51.29
C LEU A 17 -3.92 -10.32 -52.47
N GLU A 18 -2.66 -10.02 -52.18
CA GLU A 18 -1.63 -9.95 -53.22
C GLU A 18 -1.22 -11.35 -53.68
N THR A 19 -0.85 -11.48 -54.95
CA THR A 19 -0.49 -12.76 -55.59
C THR A 19 0.62 -13.50 -54.85
N SER A 20 1.63 -12.79 -54.32
CA SER A 20 2.75 -13.38 -53.58
C SER A 20 2.32 -14.01 -52.25
N SER A 21 1.42 -13.33 -51.52
CA SER A 21 0.87 -13.82 -50.25
C SER A 21 -0.03 -15.03 -50.49
N GLN A 22 -0.79 -15.03 -51.59
CA GLN A 22 -1.64 -16.16 -51.96
C GLN A 22 -0.80 -17.40 -52.29
N GLN A 23 0.25 -17.24 -53.11
CA GLN A 23 1.17 -18.34 -53.44
C GLN A 23 1.83 -18.92 -52.19
N HIS A 24 2.22 -18.09 -51.23
CA HIS A 24 2.78 -18.58 -49.97
C HIS A 24 1.76 -19.34 -49.11
N LEU A 25 0.50 -18.88 -49.06
CA LEU A 25 -0.56 -19.56 -48.31
C LEU A 25 -0.93 -20.92 -48.92
N GLU A 26 -0.77 -21.09 -50.23
CA GLU A 26 -0.93 -22.37 -50.92
C GLU A 26 0.24 -23.34 -50.61
N GLN A 27 1.45 -22.80 -50.45
CA GLN A 27 2.65 -23.59 -50.18
C GLN A 27 2.87 -23.91 -48.69
N CYS A 28 2.33 -23.10 -47.78
CA CYS A 28 2.57 -23.21 -46.34
C CYS A 28 1.27 -23.51 -45.55
N PRO A 29 1.03 -24.77 -45.15
CA PRO A 29 -0.19 -25.15 -44.42
C PRO A 29 -0.25 -24.60 -42.98
N GLU A 30 0.90 -24.25 -42.40
CA GLU A 30 0.95 -23.61 -41.08
C GLU A 30 0.35 -22.20 -41.14
N CYS A 31 0.80 -21.38 -42.10
CA CYS A 31 0.33 -20.00 -42.24
C CYS A 31 -1.15 -19.95 -42.66
N SER A 32 -1.64 -20.91 -43.46
CA SER A 32 -3.05 -20.98 -43.81
C SER A 32 -3.95 -21.34 -42.62
N ARG A 33 -3.48 -22.24 -41.73
CA ARG A 33 -4.19 -22.60 -40.49
C ARG A 33 -4.25 -21.43 -39.51
N GLU A 34 -3.14 -20.72 -39.31
CA GLU A 34 -3.10 -19.53 -38.45
C GLU A 34 -4.05 -18.45 -38.98
N LEU A 35 -4.05 -18.20 -40.30
CA LEU A 35 -4.95 -17.23 -40.92
C LEU A 35 -6.43 -17.61 -40.79
N ALA A 36 -6.74 -18.91 -40.87
CA ALA A 36 -8.10 -19.40 -40.63
C ALA A 36 -8.55 -19.10 -39.19
N GLY A 37 -7.69 -19.34 -38.19
CA GLY A 37 -7.96 -19.00 -36.79
C GLY A 37 -8.18 -17.49 -36.58
N MET A 38 -7.37 -16.64 -37.22
CA MET A 38 -7.56 -15.18 -37.17
C MET A 38 -8.89 -14.74 -37.80
N ARG A 39 -9.30 -15.37 -38.90
CA ARG A 39 -10.60 -15.08 -39.54
C ARG A 39 -11.78 -15.47 -38.66
N GLU A 40 -11.66 -16.61 -37.96
CA GLU A 40 -12.65 -17.06 -36.99
C GLU A 40 -12.76 -16.08 -35.81
N GLN A 41 -11.63 -15.69 -35.21
CA GLN A 41 -11.60 -14.68 -34.14
C GLN A 41 -12.19 -13.33 -34.60
N ALA A 42 -11.85 -12.88 -35.81
CA ALA A 42 -12.42 -11.67 -36.38
C ALA A 42 -13.93 -11.78 -36.60
N ALA A 43 -14.45 -12.96 -36.94
CA ALA A 43 -15.89 -13.21 -37.06
C ALA A 43 -16.58 -13.16 -35.69
N LEU A 44 -15.98 -13.74 -34.64
CA LEU A 44 -16.47 -13.64 -33.27
C LEU A 44 -16.47 -12.20 -32.76
N LEU A 45 -15.41 -11.43 -33.01
CA LEU A 45 -15.37 -10.01 -32.62
C LEU A 45 -16.43 -9.20 -33.38
N ARG A 46 -16.69 -9.53 -34.65
CA ARG A 46 -17.77 -8.91 -35.42
C ARG A 46 -19.16 -9.27 -34.91
N SER A 47 -19.38 -10.47 -34.35
CA SER A 47 -20.67 -10.82 -33.75
C SER A 47 -20.92 -10.09 -32.43
N LEU A 48 -19.87 -9.71 -31.70
CA LEU A 48 -19.96 -8.87 -30.51
C LEU A 48 -20.18 -7.38 -30.83
N ARG A 49 -20.02 -6.97 -32.09
CA ARG A 49 -20.20 -5.58 -32.48
C ARG A 49 -21.67 -5.20 -32.26
N ALA A 50 -21.87 -4.09 -31.54
CA ALA A 50 -23.21 -3.54 -31.36
C ALA A 50 -23.88 -3.27 -32.72
N PRO A 51 -25.17 -3.63 -32.89
CA PRO A 51 -25.96 -3.23 -34.05
C PRO A 51 -25.77 -1.76 -34.41
N ALA A 52 -25.73 -1.45 -35.72
CA ALA A 52 -25.66 -0.07 -36.20
C ALA A 52 -26.88 0.73 -35.67
N GLY A 53 -26.63 1.93 -35.14
CA GLY A 53 -27.67 2.78 -34.56
C GLY A 53 -27.84 2.70 -33.04
N LEU A 54 -27.05 1.88 -32.34
CA LEU A 54 -26.96 1.87 -30.87
C LEU A 54 -26.06 2.97 -30.31
N GLU A 55 -25.76 4.01 -31.09
CA GLU A 55 -24.96 5.12 -30.60
C GLU A 55 -25.77 5.87 -29.52
N PRO A 56 -25.24 5.96 -28.29
CA PRO A 56 -25.97 6.61 -27.22
C PRO A 56 -26.20 8.07 -27.55
N ARG A 57 -27.41 8.57 -27.29
CA ARG A 57 -27.73 9.99 -27.49
C ARG A 57 -26.76 10.87 -26.72
N VAL A 58 -26.48 12.06 -27.26
CA VAL A 58 -25.70 13.10 -26.57
C VAL A 58 -26.26 13.31 -25.15
N GLY A 59 -25.37 13.30 -24.15
CA GLY A 59 -25.74 13.43 -22.73
C GLY A 59 -26.20 12.12 -22.05
N PHE A 60 -26.18 10.97 -22.73
CA PHE A 60 -26.41 9.66 -22.10
C PHE A 60 -25.37 9.37 -21.00
N TYR A 61 -24.08 9.56 -21.29
CA TYR A 61 -23.01 9.36 -20.31
C TYR A 61 -23.12 10.31 -19.11
N ALA A 62 -23.49 11.57 -19.34
CA ALA A 62 -23.71 12.53 -18.26
C ALA A 62 -24.80 12.07 -17.29
N ARG A 63 -25.94 11.56 -17.82
CA ARG A 63 -27.03 11.02 -17.01
C ARG A 63 -26.67 9.74 -16.27
N ILE A 64 -25.81 8.89 -16.84
CA ILE A 64 -25.29 7.70 -16.15
C ILE A 64 -24.41 8.12 -14.99
N LEU A 65 -23.46 9.02 -15.22
CA LEU A 65 -22.56 9.51 -14.17
C LEU A 65 -23.35 10.17 -13.04
N GLU A 66 -24.28 11.04 -13.36
CA GLU A 66 -25.18 11.67 -12.39
C GLU A 66 -25.95 10.62 -11.58
N ARG A 67 -26.44 9.56 -12.22
CA ARG A 67 -27.16 8.49 -11.51
C ARG A 67 -26.25 7.63 -10.63
N ILE A 68 -25.03 7.34 -11.06
CA ILE A 68 -24.03 6.62 -10.25
C ILE A 68 -23.65 7.45 -9.02
N GLU A 69 -23.46 8.76 -9.19
CA GLU A 69 -23.17 9.68 -8.10
C GLU A 69 -24.35 9.83 -7.14
N ALA A 70 -25.58 9.91 -7.66
CA ALA A 70 -26.78 9.94 -6.84
C ALA A 70 -27.02 8.64 -6.06
N GLN A 71 -26.61 7.50 -6.63
CA GLN A 71 -26.73 6.17 -6.00
C GLN A 71 -25.48 5.75 -5.23
N ARG A 72 -24.53 6.67 -4.98
CA ARG A 72 -23.28 6.35 -4.30
C ARG A 72 -23.58 5.61 -2.99
N PRO A 73 -23.06 4.38 -2.81
CA PRO A 73 -23.43 3.55 -1.68
C PRO A 73 -23.08 4.27 -0.38
N ILE A 74 -23.95 4.09 0.61
CA ILE A 74 -23.76 4.58 1.98
C ILE A 74 -22.33 4.23 2.38
N SER A 75 -21.51 5.26 2.65
CA SER A 75 -20.08 5.10 2.90
C SER A 75 -19.86 4.04 3.97
N ILE A 76 -18.97 3.08 3.71
CA ILE A 76 -18.61 2.00 4.66
C ILE A 76 -18.18 2.60 6.01
N TRP A 77 -17.63 3.81 5.99
CA TRP A 77 -17.29 4.58 7.18
C TRP A 77 -18.50 4.99 8.01
N ASN A 78 -19.64 5.34 7.39
CA ASN A 78 -20.87 5.62 8.12
C ASN A 78 -21.38 4.37 8.86
N LEU A 79 -21.27 3.18 8.26
CA LEU A 79 -21.61 1.93 8.95
C LEU A 79 -20.68 1.67 10.15
N PHE A 80 -19.40 2.02 10.05
CA PHE A 80 -18.45 1.84 11.15
C PHE A 80 -18.74 2.83 12.31
N PHE A 81 -18.95 4.12 12.01
CA PHE A 81 -19.16 5.15 13.03
C PHE A 81 -20.57 5.16 13.62
N ASP A 82 -21.60 4.77 12.87
CA ASP A 82 -22.99 4.72 13.36
C ASP A 82 -23.28 3.43 14.15
N SER A 83 -22.43 2.41 14.02
CA SER A 83 -22.54 1.18 14.80
C SER A 83 -22.08 1.35 16.25
N ALA A 84 -22.58 0.48 17.14
CA ALA A 84 -22.15 0.42 18.54
C ALA A 84 -20.63 0.21 18.70
N LEU A 85 -19.96 -0.35 17.67
CA LEU A 85 -18.51 -0.50 17.63
C LEU A 85 -17.78 0.84 17.53
N GLY A 86 -18.27 1.78 16.71
CA GLY A 86 -17.69 3.12 16.60
C GLY A 86 -17.78 3.88 17.91
N ARG A 87 -18.95 3.83 18.58
CA ARG A 87 -19.13 4.41 19.92
C ARG A 87 -18.25 3.73 20.96
N GLY A 88 -18.15 2.40 20.92
CA GLY A 88 -17.27 1.64 21.81
C GLY A 88 -15.81 2.04 21.65
N LEU A 89 -15.34 2.17 20.41
CA LEU A 89 -13.95 2.55 20.10
C LEU A 89 -13.65 4.00 20.52
N ALA A 90 -14.59 4.92 20.32
CA ALA A 90 -14.45 6.32 20.77
C ALA A 90 -14.40 6.43 22.30
N MET A 91 -15.23 5.67 23.01
CA MET A 91 -15.20 5.64 24.47
C MET A 91 -13.92 4.99 25.00
N ALA A 92 -13.47 3.91 24.37
CA ALA A 92 -12.22 3.24 24.73
C ALA A 92 -11.00 4.14 24.52
N SER A 93 -10.93 4.88 23.41
CA SER A 93 -9.83 5.82 23.15
C SER A 93 -9.83 6.99 24.13
N MET A 94 -11.01 7.51 24.49
CA MET A 94 -11.15 8.56 25.51
C MET A 94 -10.73 8.05 26.90
N ALA A 95 -11.18 6.86 27.30
CA ALA A 95 -10.80 6.25 28.58
C ALA A 95 -9.29 5.99 28.65
N PHE A 96 -8.70 5.52 27.55
CA PHE A 96 -7.26 5.30 27.46
C PHE A 96 -6.47 6.61 27.55
N ALA A 97 -6.90 7.67 26.87
CA ALA A 97 -6.28 8.99 26.96
C ALA A 97 -6.35 9.56 28.38
N LEU A 98 -7.48 9.38 29.06
CA LEU A 98 -7.62 9.77 30.47
C LEU A 98 -6.72 8.94 31.39
N ALA A 99 -6.59 7.64 31.15
CA ALA A 99 -5.70 6.78 31.91
C ALA A 99 -4.23 7.19 31.75
N ILE A 100 -3.80 7.48 30.52
CA ILE A 100 -2.44 8.00 30.25
C ILE A 100 -2.24 9.36 30.91
N GLY A 101 -3.20 10.28 30.77
CA GLY A 101 -3.12 11.60 31.39
C GLY A 101 -3.03 11.52 32.93
N ALA A 102 -3.84 10.66 33.54
CA ALA A 102 -3.81 10.40 34.98
C ALA A 102 -2.49 9.75 35.42
N TYR A 103 -1.96 8.81 34.62
CA TYR A 103 -0.68 8.18 34.88
C TYR A 103 0.45 9.20 34.88
N LEU A 104 0.58 10.00 33.82
CA LEU A 104 1.61 11.05 33.70
C LEU A 104 1.52 12.06 34.84
N PHE A 105 0.30 12.49 35.18
CA PHE A 105 0.09 13.43 36.28
C PHE A 105 0.41 12.84 37.66
N SER A 106 0.21 11.53 37.84
CA SER A 106 0.56 10.84 39.08
C SER A 106 2.06 10.62 39.21
N THR A 107 2.78 10.38 38.12
CA THR A 107 4.24 10.19 38.14
C THR A 107 4.96 11.50 38.46
N GLU A 108 4.52 12.64 37.92
CA GLU A 108 5.11 13.95 38.28
C GLU A 108 4.88 14.30 39.76
N ARG A 109 3.72 13.94 40.31
CA ARG A 109 3.42 14.14 41.74
C ARG A 109 4.15 13.19 42.67
N ALA A 110 4.47 11.98 42.22
CA ALA A 110 5.26 11.03 43.01
C ALA A 110 6.67 11.57 43.22
N GLU A 111 7.29 12.16 42.20
CA GLU A 111 8.59 12.83 42.36
C GLU A 111 8.49 14.06 43.28
N GLN A 112 7.40 14.83 43.20
CA GLN A 112 7.22 16.02 44.04
C GLN A 112 6.89 15.68 45.52
N ARG A 113 6.30 14.51 45.81
CA ARG A 113 6.09 14.03 47.19
C ARG A 113 7.36 13.49 47.85
N ILE A 114 8.34 13.03 47.08
CA ILE A 114 9.62 12.57 47.62
C ILE A 114 10.48 13.74 48.11
N VAL A 115 10.16 14.99 47.74
CA VAL A 115 10.89 16.20 48.17
C VAL A 115 10.27 16.91 49.38
N VAL A 116 9.18 16.40 49.98
CA VAL A 116 8.67 16.90 51.26
C VAL A 116 9.15 15.97 52.38
N SER A 117 10.44 16.08 52.70
CA SER A 117 11.11 15.80 53.98
C SER A 117 12.58 15.44 53.77
N GLY A 118 13.36 16.30 53.10
CA GLY A 118 14.82 16.36 53.24
C GLY A 118 15.67 15.09 53.11
N GLN A 119 15.14 13.98 52.59
CA GLN A 119 15.87 12.73 52.38
C GLN A 119 15.74 12.33 50.92
N VAL A 120 16.82 12.53 50.18
CA VAL A 120 17.06 11.87 48.90
C VAL A 120 17.18 10.38 49.17
N VAL A 121 16.14 9.61 48.87
CA VAL A 121 16.23 8.16 48.70
C VAL A 121 16.28 7.90 47.18
N GLY A 122 17.47 8.04 46.59
CA GLY A 122 17.86 7.26 45.42
C GLY A 122 18.53 5.97 45.93
N GLN A 123 18.52 4.82 45.28
CA GLN A 123 18.21 4.35 43.94
C GLN A 123 17.83 2.85 44.09
N PRO A 124 17.16 2.19 43.13
CA PRO A 124 17.20 0.74 43.07
C PRO A 124 18.61 0.30 42.66
N ASP A 125 19.31 -0.27 43.63
CA ASP A 125 20.63 -0.90 43.55
C ASP A 125 20.54 -2.15 42.66
N TRP A 126 21.06 -2.09 41.43
CA TRP A 126 21.35 -3.28 40.64
C TRP A 126 22.80 -3.67 40.94
N VAL A 127 22.95 -4.60 41.88
CA VAL A 127 24.24 -5.18 42.23
C VAL A 127 24.73 -6.05 41.07
N LEU A 128 25.70 -5.56 40.32
CA LEU A 128 26.67 -6.37 39.58
C LEU A 128 28.03 -6.13 40.21
N SER A 129 28.37 -6.98 41.17
CA SER A 129 29.71 -7.05 41.76
C SER A 129 30.61 -7.88 40.85
N GLU A 130 31.65 -7.29 40.30
CA GLU A 130 32.92 -8.00 40.13
C GLU A 130 34.08 -7.04 40.44
N ASP A 131 34.94 -7.53 41.31
CA ASP A 131 36.01 -6.84 42.04
C ASP A 131 37.05 -6.13 41.15
N VAL A 132 37.60 -5.00 41.62
CA VAL A 132 39.00 -4.89 42.10
C VAL A 132 39.25 -3.51 42.74
N ALA A 133 39.88 -3.58 43.90
CA ALA A 133 40.35 -2.55 44.83
C ALA A 133 40.92 -1.23 44.27
N ASN A 134 40.51 -0.09 44.85
CA ASN A 134 41.38 0.87 45.56
C ASN A 134 40.52 1.92 46.32
N PRO A 135 40.74 2.20 47.63
CA PRO A 135 40.01 3.23 48.34
C PRO A 135 40.73 4.58 48.19
N GLY A 136 40.07 5.59 47.61
CA GLY A 136 40.50 6.99 47.81
C GLY A 136 40.47 7.95 46.63
N VAL A 137 39.82 7.66 45.51
CA VAL A 137 39.65 8.66 44.43
C VAL A 137 38.23 8.59 43.89
N ALA A 138 37.45 9.64 44.12
CA ALA A 138 36.16 9.82 43.45
C ALA A 138 36.41 9.88 41.92
N PRO A 139 35.69 9.12 41.09
CA PRO A 139 35.91 9.16 39.66
C PRO A 139 35.50 10.54 39.13
N ASP A 140 36.49 11.29 38.67
CA ASP A 140 36.32 12.58 38.03
C ASP A 140 35.56 12.38 36.71
N ALA A 141 34.34 12.90 36.64
CA ALA A 141 33.43 12.73 35.50
C ALA A 141 34.04 13.27 34.20
N ASP A 142 34.95 14.24 34.30
CA ASP A 142 35.65 14.81 33.15
C ASP A 142 36.67 13.82 32.56
N ALA A 143 37.28 12.95 33.36
CA ALA A 143 38.17 11.91 32.86
C ALA A 143 37.43 10.81 32.07
N VAL A 144 36.17 10.53 32.45
CA VAL A 144 35.31 9.57 31.75
C VAL A 144 34.87 10.12 30.38
N LEU A 145 34.57 11.42 30.30
CA LEU A 145 34.19 12.06 29.03
C LEU A 145 35.35 12.17 28.05
N VAL A 146 36.58 12.41 28.52
CA VAL A 146 37.78 12.42 27.66
C VAL A 146 38.03 11.04 27.06
N ASN A 147 37.80 9.96 27.82
CA ASN A 147 38.03 8.59 27.35
C ASN A 147 36.99 8.14 26.30
N LEU A 148 35.75 8.68 26.38
CA LEU A 148 34.70 8.46 25.39
C LEU A 148 34.95 9.18 24.05
N VAL A 149 35.61 10.35 24.08
CA VAL A 149 35.97 11.09 22.86
C VAL A 149 37.16 10.47 22.14
N THR A 150 38.04 9.76 22.85
CA THR A 150 39.22 9.10 22.26
C THR A 150 38.98 7.67 21.78
N TYR A 151 37.80 7.11 21.96
CA TYR A 151 37.48 5.77 21.46
C TYR A 151 37.30 5.81 19.93
N ARG A 152 38.39 5.50 19.22
CA ARG A 152 38.39 5.30 17.77
C ARG A 152 38.72 3.83 17.51
N GLU A 153 37.74 3.10 17.01
CA GLU A 153 37.82 1.68 16.68
C GLU A 153 39.04 1.39 15.77
N GLN A 154 39.78 0.33 16.09
CA GLN A 154 40.66 -0.37 15.14
C GLN A 154 39.94 -1.60 14.61
#